data_AF-A0A2M7SA06-F1
#
_entry.id   AF-A0A2M7SA06-F1
#
_cell.length_a   1.000
_cell.length_b   1.000
_cell.length_c   1.000
_cell.angle_alpha   90.00
_cell.angle_beta   90.00
_cell.angle_gamma   90.00
#
_symmetry.space_group_name_H-M   'P 1'
#
loop_
_entity.id
_entity.type
_entity.pdbx_description
1 polymer ?
#
loop_
_entity_poly.entity_id
_entity_poly.type
_entity_poly.pdbx_seq_one_letter_code
_entity_poly.pdbx_strand_id
1 'polypeptide(L)'
;MKLRKWIETSVIVFFCVMAALLVSRNLPRAEKDQVKLGKINIADEKLERDNWMGIYMGEKKIGYSHLNITKTTYEGKDAYCVTDETFMKFKYDYQSYDANVNAKVYVRTNMRPLSFSISIFTDVYRAVIEGKAKGDKMEVVMDSGGSKTKKEFPITAATYLPSSVDMLLVKQDLEIGKPYRIDLFDPQILSGEYMTVTLKRKEKLNNEEILVVEKDYKGLVSTSWMNMKGEVIKEENALGMKMITESKEMALSGGKFEAGELVSKASISSNVFIKAARSISYLKVRMRGLKGFIMPPSKRQAVSGSGGEIILEINSRLEEEENLAGEKFREYTMPSMLVQSNEPEIVNTAIDITEDDTLPWEKAKHLNRWAFNNIKKVPTFSLPSAINVMKEKRGDCNEHAVLLVALCRACRIPARAVAGVVYMPPSGLTVGKGDNGSFFYHAWVEVNISGGWKMLDPTFGQNEVDAAHIKLLDGDIEKQAELVRLIGNLVISVEEYK
;
A
#
# COMPACT_ATOMS: atom_id res chain seq x y z
N MET A 1 -8.06 -5.35 31.04
CA MET A 1 -7.74 -3.96 30.65
C MET A 1 -6.34 -3.80 30.03
N LYS A 2 -5.28 -4.45 30.56
CA LYS A 2 -3.93 -4.44 29.93
C LYS A 2 -3.92 -5.09 28.53
N LEU A 3 -4.57 -6.24 28.32
CA LEU A 3 -4.61 -6.92 27.01
C LEU A 3 -5.28 -6.11 25.88
N ARG A 4 -6.28 -5.26 26.21
CA ARG A 4 -7.04 -4.45 25.23
C ARG A 4 -6.22 -3.28 24.69
N LYS A 5 -5.41 -2.61 25.53
CA LYS A 5 -4.50 -1.52 25.14
C LYS A 5 -3.35 -1.98 24.23
N TRP A 6 -2.96 -3.25 24.30
CA TRP A 6 -1.88 -3.81 23.48
C TRP A 6 -2.36 -4.18 22.07
N ILE A 7 -3.55 -4.77 21.95
CA ILE A 7 -4.19 -5.10 20.66
C ILE A 7 -4.47 -3.84 19.82
N GLU A 8 -4.82 -2.71 20.47
CA GLU A 8 -5.00 -1.41 19.82
C GLU A 8 -3.70 -0.83 19.24
N THR A 9 -2.53 -1.17 19.82
CA THR A 9 -1.23 -0.57 19.42
C THR A 9 -0.55 -1.28 18.26
N SER A 10 -0.80 -2.58 18.10
CA SER A 10 -0.08 -3.39 17.13
C SER A 10 -0.66 -3.28 15.71
N VAL A 11 -1.97 -3.07 15.56
CA VAL A 11 -2.76 -3.21 14.31
C VAL A 11 -2.43 -2.16 13.22
N ILE A 12 -1.62 -1.18 13.57
CA ILE A 12 -1.56 0.12 12.90
C ILE A 12 -0.72 0.06 11.59
N VAL A 13 0.29 -0.81 11.49
CA VAL A 13 1.43 -0.59 10.56
C VAL A 13 1.35 -1.34 9.21
N PHE A 14 0.41 -2.25 9.03
CA PHE A 14 0.71 -3.42 8.18
C PHE A 14 0.45 -3.27 6.68
N PHE A 15 -0.64 -2.60 6.26
CA PHE A 15 -0.91 -2.37 4.84
C PHE A 15 0.16 -1.52 4.16
N CYS A 16 0.75 -0.52 4.82
CA CYS A 16 1.79 0.30 4.21
C CYS A 16 3.02 -0.53 3.81
N VAL A 17 3.25 -1.65 4.49
CA VAL A 17 4.35 -2.55 4.14
C VAL A 17 3.94 -3.65 3.19
N MET A 18 2.69 -4.13 3.20
CA MET A 18 2.19 -4.98 2.09
C MET A 18 2.05 -4.20 0.80
N ALA A 19 1.62 -2.95 0.84
CA ALA A 19 1.66 -2.02 -0.29
C ALA A 19 3.10 -1.67 -0.67
N ALA A 20 4.07 -1.66 0.25
CA ALA A 20 5.48 -1.57 -0.11
C ALA A 20 6.03 -2.84 -0.77
N LEU A 21 5.51 -4.01 -0.38
CA LEU A 21 5.86 -5.30 -0.96
C LEU A 21 5.14 -5.55 -2.28
N LEU A 22 3.96 -4.95 -2.48
CA LEU A 22 3.12 -5.13 -3.65
C LEU A 22 3.28 -3.97 -4.63
N VAL A 23 3.14 -2.70 -4.23
CA VAL A 23 3.37 -1.55 -5.13
C VAL A 23 3.72 -0.22 -4.43
N SER A 24 5.01 0.11 -4.45
CA SER A 24 5.59 1.38 -4.97
C SER A 24 4.64 2.56 -5.19
N ARG A 25 4.79 3.75 -4.53
CA ARG A 25 3.90 4.91 -4.83
C ARG A 25 4.34 6.42 -4.75
N ASN A 26 3.81 7.35 -5.62
CA ASN A 26 4.43 8.38 -6.56
C ASN A 26 4.56 9.91 -6.18
N LEU A 27 5.26 10.73 -7.01
CA LEU A 27 5.22 12.22 -7.28
C LEU A 27 6.47 12.68 -8.09
N PRO A 28 6.39 13.79 -8.88
CA PRO A 28 7.26 14.07 -10.03
C PRO A 28 8.66 14.56 -9.63
N ARG A 29 9.70 13.92 -10.18
CA ARG A 29 10.98 14.61 -10.39
C ARG A 29 10.81 15.53 -11.59
N ALA A 30 11.45 16.70 -11.54
CA ALA A 30 11.57 17.59 -12.67
C ALA A 30 11.85 16.77 -13.94
N GLU A 31 11.02 16.95 -14.98
CA GLU A 31 11.12 16.28 -16.28
C GLU A 31 12.47 16.47 -16.99
N LYS A 32 13.38 17.26 -16.41
CA LYS A 32 14.46 17.88 -17.17
C LYS A 32 15.50 16.91 -17.72
N ASP A 33 15.58 15.66 -17.22
CA ASP A 33 16.61 14.70 -17.66
C ASP A 33 16.14 13.24 -17.87
N GLN A 34 14.83 12.95 -17.87
CA GLN A 34 14.34 11.57 -18.06
C GLN A 34 14.08 11.26 -19.53
N VAL A 35 14.72 10.20 -20.06
CA VAL A 35 14.49 9.73 -21.42
C VAL A 35 13.42 8.63 -21.40
N LYS A 36 12.34 8.78 -22.19
CA LYS A 36 11.42 7.66 -22.42
C LYS A 36 12.19 6.53 -23.07
N LEU A 37 12.14 5.34 -22.45
CA LEU A 37 12.74 4.17 -23.04
C LEU A 37 12.10 3.93 -24.42
N GLY A 38 12.92 3.79 -25.46
CA GLY A 38 12.48 3.67 -26.86
C GLY A 38 11.66 2.39 -27.12
N LYS A 39 11.39 2.08 -28.40
CA LYS A 39 10.75 0.80 -28.75
C LYS A 39 11.60 -0.35 -28.24
N ILE A 40 11.05 -1.09 -27.27
CA ILE A 40 11.69 -2.29 -26.73
C ILE A 40 11.65 -3.37 -27.82
N ASN A 41 12.84 -3.80 -28.25
CA ASN A 41 13.00 -4.89 -29.19
C ASN A 41 13.42 -6.14 -28.44
N ILE A 42 12.57 -7.16 -28.49
CA ILE A 42 12.82 -8.51 -27.94
C ILE A 42 12.58 -9.59 -29.01
N ALA A 43 12.59 -9.19 -30.29
CA ALA A 43 12.53 -10.15 -31.38
C ALA A 43 13.72 -11.12 -31.25
N ASP A 44 13.44 -12.41 -31.38
CA ASP A 44 14.39 -13.53 -31.38
C ASP A 44 14.89 -14.06 -30.01
N GLU A 45 14.31 -13.60 -28.89
CA GLU A 45 14.70 -14.14 -27.57
C GLU A 45 13.90 -15.36 -27.10
N LYS A 46 14.61 -16.37 -26.60
CA LYS A 46 14.01 -17.42 -25.77
C LYS A 46 13.79 -16.88 -24.36
N LEU A 47 12.59 -16.36 -24.10
CA LEU A 47 12.21 -15.82 -22.79
C LEU A 47 11.80 -16.87 -21.76
N GLU A 48 11.62 -18.12 -22.20
CA GLU A 48 11.21 -19.22 -21.35
C GLU A 48 12.23 -19.47 -20.24
N ARG A 49 11.76 -19.52 -19.00
CA ARG A 49 12.61 -19.71 -17.81
C ARG A 49 11.78 -20.23 -16.64
N ASP A 50 12.44 -20.95 -15.75
CA ASP A 50 11.92 -21.42 -14.47
C ASP A 50 12.89 -20.92 -13.40
N ASN A 51 12.48 -19.92 -12.64
CA ASN A 51 13.33 -19.19 -11.71
C ASN A 51 12.78 -19.25 -10.28
N TRP A 52 13.61 -19.76 -9.37
CA TRP A 52 13.31 -19.86 -7.95
C TRP A 52 14.15 -18.85 -7.17
N MET A 53 13.51 -18.11 -6.27
CA MET A 53 14.17 -17.16 -5.40
C MET A 53 13.78 -17.37 -3.94
N GLY A 54 14.75 -17.33 -3.03
CA GLY A 54 14.49 -17.19 -1.60
C GLY A 54 14.22 -15.74 -1.24
N ILE A 55 13.22 -15.49 -0.41
CA ILE A 55 12.88 -14.16 0.12
C ILE A 55 13.39 -14.06 1.56
N TYR A 56 14.18 -13.03 1.82
CA TYR A 56 14.86 -12.79 3.08
C TYR A 56 14.55 -11.41 3.63
N MET A 57 14.48 -11.31 4.96
CA MET A 57 14.51 -10.02 5.65
C MET A 57 15.63 -10.02 6.68
N GLY A 58 16.64 -9.16 6.46
CA GLY A 58 17.92 -9.33 7.13
C GLY A 58 18.59 -10.64 6.71
N GLU A 59 18.91 -11.49 7.68
CA GLU A 59 19.47 -12.84 7.44
C GLU A 59 18.40 -13.95 7.49
N LYS A 60 17.17 -13.62 7.89
CA LYS A 60 16.08 -14.58 8.06
C LYS A 60 15.38 -14.86 6.75
N LYS A 61 15.20 -16.14 6.41
CA LYS A 61 14.40 -16.55 5.25
C LYS A 61 12.93 -16.55 5.61
N ILE A 62 12.19 -15.64 4.99
CA ILE A 62 10.77 -15.42 5.28
C ILE A 62 9.85 -16.05 4.24
N GLY A 63 10.38 -16.46 3.08
CA GLY A 63 9.54 -16.94 2.00
C GLY A 63 10.30 -17.36 0.74
N TYR A 64 9.56 -17.51 -0.35
CA TYR A 64 10.08 -17.78 -1.69
C TYR A 64 9.21 -17.14 -2.76
N SER A 65 9.79 -16.98 -3.96
CA SER A 65 9.08 -16.66 -5.19
C SER A 65 9.47 -17.66 -6.28
N HIS A 66 8.50 -18.06 -7.09
CA HIS A 66 8.67 -18.94 -8.24
C HIS A 66 8.08 -18.28 -9.49
N LEU A 67 8.95 -17.84 -10.39
CA LEU A 67 8.58 -17.26 -11.67
C LEU A 67 8.80 -18.29 -12.77
N ASN A 68 7.75 -18.57 -13.54
CA ASN A 68 7.84 -19.44 -14.71
C ASN A 68 7.26 -18.74 -15.96
N ILE A 69 7.98 -18.82 -17.07
CA ILE A 69 7.62 -18.22 -18.34
C ILE A 69 7.64 -19.31 -19.40
N THR A 70 6.52 -19.44 -20.11
CA THR A 70 6.35 -20.46 -21.14
C THR A 70 5.81 -19.83 -22.42
N LYS A 71 6.27 -20.29 -23.58
CA LYS A 71 5.66 -19.90 -24.85
C LYS A 71 4.28 -20.53 -24.96
N THR A 72 3.30 -19.77 -25.43
CA THR A 72 1.91 -20.23 -25.54
C THR A 72 1.18 -19.55 -26.69
N THR A 73 -0.11 -19.83 -26.83
CA THR A 73 -1.02 -19.04 -27.67
C THR A 73 -2.13 -18.44 -26.80
N TYR A 74 -2.56 -17.25 -27.16
CA TYR A 74 -3.70 -16.58 -26.54
C TYR A 74 -4.61 -16.04 -27.65
N GLU A 75 -5.87 -16.49 -27.66
CA GLU A 75 -6.84 -16.16 -28.72
C GLU A 75 -6.29 -16.39 -30.14
N GLY A 76 -5.57 -17.51 -30.33
CA GLY A 76 -5.00 -17.92 -31.63
C GLY A 76 -3.75 -17.17 -32.08
N LYS A 77 -3.13 -16.36 -31.21
CA LYS A 77 -1.89 -15.62 -31.50
C LYS A 77 -0.77 -16.02 -30.55
N ASP A 78 0.46 -15.99 -31.04
CA ASP A 78 1.66 -16.23 -30.23
C ASP A 78 1.72 -15.28 -29.03
N ALA A 79 2.00 -15.85 -27.87
CA ALA A 79 2.04 -15.17 -26.58
C ALA A 79 3.02 -15.86 -25.62
N TYR A 80 3.26 -15.24 -24.47
CA TYR A 80 3.88 -15.89 -23.32
C TYR A 80 2.88 -15.96 -22.16
N CYS A 81 2.92 -17.06 -21.42
CA CYS A 81 2.27 -17.20 -20.13
C CYS A 81 3.35 -17.03 -19.05
N VAL A 82 3.15 -16.06 -18.18
CA VAL A 82 3.98 -15.80 -17.00
C VAL A 82 3.18 -16.22 -15.77
N THR A 83 3.71 -17.13 -14.96
CA THR A 83 3.17 -17.47 -13.65
C THR A 83 4.14 -17.06 -12.57
N ASP A 84 3.63 -16.47 -11.49
CA ASP A 84 4.41 -16.06 -10.33
C ASP A 84 3.68 -16.58 -9.08
N GLU A 85 4.35 -17.42 -8.30
CA GLU A 85 3.91 -17.87 -6.99
C GLU A 85 4.84 -17.30 -5.93
N THR A 86 4.29 -16.54 -5.00
CA THR A 86 5.05 -15.96 -3.89
C THR A 86 4.41 -16.35 -2.57
N PHE A 87 5.22 -16.93 -1.69
CA PHE A 87 4.86 -17.21 -0.30
C PHE A 87 5.74 -16.39 0.63
N MET A 88 5.13 -15.79 1.66
CA MET A 88 5.86 -15.09 2.72
C MET A 88 5.22 -15.37 4.08
N LYS A 89 6.06 -15.44 5.11
CA LYS A 89 5.67 -15.58 6.51
C LYS A 89 6.05 -14.33 7.28
N PHE A 90 5.07 -13.74 7.92
CA PHE A 90 5.23 -12.53 8.70
C PHE A 90 4.92 -12.78 10.16
N LYS A 91 5.62 -12.05 11.03
CA LYS A 91 5.38 -12.06 12.45
C LYS A 91 4.61 -10.82 12.84
N TYR A 92 3.56 -11.03 13.61
CA TYR A 92 2.88 -9.95 14.29
C TYR A 92 2.61 -10.38 15.72
N ASP A 93 3.14 -9.59 16.66
CA ASP A 93 3.14 -9.93 18.08
C ASP A 93 3.75 -11.34 18.30
N TYR A 94 3.04 -12.25 18.95
CA TYR A 94 3.47 -13.64 19.15
C TYR A 94 2.99 -14.60 18.05
N GLN A 95 2.23 -14.11 17.06
CA GLN A 95 1.62 -14.94 16.02
C GLN A 95 2.36 -14.79 14.68
N SER A 96 2.37 -15.87 13.91
CA SER A 96 2.86 -15.88 12.53
C SER A 96 1.67 -15.97 11.58
N TYR A 97 1.80 -15.33 10.42
CA TYR A 97 0.78 -15.26 9.40
C TYR A 97 1.39 -15.57 8.05
N ASP A 98 0.67 -16.34 7.26
CA ASP A 98 1.10 -16.74 5.94
C ASP A 98 0.38 -15.88 4.88
N ALA A 99 1.14 -15.40 3.91
CA ALA A 99 0.66 -14.64 2.77
C ALA A 99 1.07 -15.34 1.47
N ASN A 100 0.09 -15.62 0.62
CA ASN A 100 0.28 -16.25 -0.67
C ASN A 100 -0.22 -15.32 -1.76
N VAL A 101 0.60 -15.09 -2.78
CA VAL A 101 0.24 -14.33 -3.97
C VAL A 101 0.53 -15.22 -5.16
N ASN A 102 -0.51 -15.53 -5.93
CA ASN A 102 -0.39 -16.26 -7.18
C ASN A 102 -0.84 -15.36 -8.32
N ALA A 103 -0.02 -15.23 -9.35
CA ALA A 103 -0.34 -14.49 -10.55
C ALA A 103 -0.20 -15.39 -11.78
N LYS A 104 -1.12 -15.23 -12.72
CA LYS A 104 -1.04 -15.79 -14.07
C LYS A 104 -1.32 -14.68 -15.07
N VAL A 105 -0.37 -14.44 -15.96
CA VAL A 105 -0.40 -13.31 -16.88
C VAL A 105 -0.14 -13.82 -18.28
N TYR A 106 -0.95 -13.36 -19.23
CA TYR A 106 -0.69 -13.52 -20.66
C TYR A 106 -0.17 -12.22 -21.22
N VAL A 107 0.97 -12.28 -21.90
CA VAL A 107 1.59 -11.15 -22.58
C VAL A 107 1.83 -11.47 -24.04
N ARG A 108 1.83 -10.43 -24.89
CA ARG A 108 2.24 -10.53 -26.29
C ARG A 108 3.72 -10.89 -26.37
N THR A 109 4.19 -11.27 -27.56
CA THR A 109 5.62 -11.47 -27.84
C THR A 109 6.47 -10.20 -27.65
N ASN A 110 5.85 -9.02 -27.52
CA ASN A 110 6.50 -7.77 -27.14
C ASN A 110 6.29 -7.41 -25.64
N MET A 111 5.92 -8.38 -24.80
CA MET A 111 5.67 -8.26 -23.35
C MET A 111 4.55 -7.30 -22.92
N ARG A 112 3.74 -6.81 -23.85
CA ARG A 112 2.54 -6.02 -23.50
C ARG A 112 1.44 -6.92 -22.94
N PRO A 113 0.69 -6.47 -21.92
CA PRO A 113 -0.34 -7.28 -21.29
C PRO A 113 -1.51 -7.60 -22.23
N LEU A 114 -1.98 -8.85 -22.18
CA LEU A 114 -3.22 -9.31 -22.81
C LEU A 114 -4.29 -9.57 -21.74
N SER A 115 -3.91 -10.28 -20.69
CA SER A 115 -4.75 -10.54 -19.53
C SER A 115 -3.93 -10.91 -18.31
N PHE A 116 -4.52 -10.81 -17.13
CA PHE A 116 -3.94 -11.29 -15.89
C PHE A 116 -5.03 -11.83 -14.96
N SER A 117 -4.62 -12.72 -14.06
CA SER A 117 -5.38 -13.18 -12.90
C SER A 117 -4.42 -13.19 -11.72
N ILE A 118 -4.71 -12.42 -10.69
CA ILE A 118 -3.94 -12.35 -9.46
C ILE A 118 -4.84 -12.78 -8.33
N SER A 119 -4.38 -13.71 -7.52
CA SER A 119 -5.09 -14.18 -6.35
C SER A 119 -4.21 -14.00 -5.12
N ILE A 120 -4.72 -13.23 -4.17
CA ILE A 120 -4.07 -12.91 -2.91
C ILE A 120 -4.83 -13.65 -1.82
N PHE A 121 -4.12 -14.49 -1.09
CA PHE A 121 -4.66 -15.32 -0.02
C PHE A 121 -3.87 -15.14 1.25
N THR A 122 -4.61 -14.97 2.34
CA THR A 122 -4.09 -14.96 3.70
C THR A 122 -5.00 -15.82 4.55
N ASP A 123 -4.62 -16.05 5.81
CA ASP A 123 -5.46 -16.81 6.77
C ASP A 123 -6.84 -16.16 7.03
N VAL A 124 -7.04 -14.92 6.60
CA VAL A 124 -8.26 -14.13 6.85
C VAL A 124 -8.97 -13.76 5.56
N TYR A 125 -8.24 -13.44 4.49
CA TYR A 125 -8.84 -12.88 3.29
C TYR A 125 -8.42 -13.59 2.02
N ARG A 126 -9.37 -13.57 1.08
CA ARG A 126 -9.16 -13.90 -0.32
C ARG A 126 -9.61 -12.73 -1.18
N ALA A 127 -8.78 -12.38 -2.16
CA ALA A 127 -9.12 -11.47 -3.24
C ALA A 127 -8.60 -12.05 -4.56
N VAL A 128 -9.41 -11.95 -5.61
CA VAL A 128 -9.01 -12.30 -6.97
C VAL A 128 -9.21 -11.09 -7.86
N ILE A 129 -8.18 -10.70 -8.60
CA ILE A 129 -8.17 -9.56 -9.51
C ILE A 129 -7.87 -10.10 -10.90
N GLU A 130 -8.83 -9.96 -11.80
CA GLU A 130 -8.72 -10.38 -13.18
C GLU A 130 -8.73 -9.15 -14.08
N GLY A 131 -7.90 -9.15 -15.12
CA GLY A 131 -7.89 -8.08 -16.11
C GLY A 131 -7.77 -8.60 -17.52
N LYS A 132 -8.41 -7.91 -18.46
CA LYS A 132 -8.30 -8.18 -19.89
C LYS A 132 -8.13 -6.87 -20.67
N ALA A 133 -7.11 -6.83 -21.52
CA ALA A 133 -6.86 -5.71 -22.40
C ALA A 133 -7.90 -5.69 -23.55
N LYS A 134 -8.53 -4.54 -23.78
CA LYS A 134 -9.43 -4.26 -24.90
C LYS A 134 -9.11 -2.88 -25.47
N GLY A 135 -8.49 -2.86 -26.65
CA GLY A 135 -8.06 -1.60 -27.27
C GLY A 135 -7.03 -0.86 -26.41
N ASP A 136 -7.37 0.36 -26.02
CA ASP A 136 -6.61 1.27 -25.17
C ASP A 136 -7.04 1.21 -23.69
N LYS A 137 -7.75 0.15 -23.29
CA LYS A 137 -8.22 -0.05 -21.92
C LYS A 137 -7.88 -1.43 -21.38
N MET A 138 -7.68 -1.49 -20.07
CA MET A 138 -7.68 -2.71 -19.27
C MET A 138 -9.00 -2.77 -18.50
N GLU A 139 -9.86 -3.73 -18.84
CA GLU A 139 -11.04 -4.03 -18.03
C GLU A 139 -10.61 -4.90 -16.86
N VAL A 140 -10.85 -4.44 -15.64
CA VAL A 140 -10.49 -5.15 -14.41
C VAL A 140 -11.73 -5.51 -13.62
N VAL A 141 -11.78 -6.75 -13.14
CA VAL A 141 -12.79 -7.27 -12.23
C VAL A 141 -12.08 -7.73 -10.96
N MET A 142 -12.55 -7.28 -9.81
CA MET A 142 -12.10 -7.76 -8.50
C MET A 142 -13.23 -8.55 -7.85
N ASP A 143 -12.95 -9.81 -7.51
CA ASP A 143 -13.79 -10.64 -6.67
C ASP A 143 -13.21 -10.64 -5.25
N SER A 144 -14.00 -10.12 -4.32
CA SER A 144 -13.63 -10.04 -2.91
C SER A 144 -14.89 -10.23 -2.06
N GLY A 145 -14.84 -11.21 -1.15
CA GLY A 145 -15.98 -11.52 -0.28
C GLY A 145 -17.20 -11.99 -1.05
N GLY A 146 -17.03 -12.55 -2.25
CA GLY A 146 -18.13 -12.94 -3.13
C GLY A 146 -18.83 -11.77 -3.82
N SER A 147 -18.37 -10.52 -3.63
CA SER A 147 -18.79 -9.37 -4.44
C SER A 147 -17.81 -9.16 -5.58
N LYS A 148 -18.36 -8.81 -6.76
CA LYS A 148 -17.57 -8.47 -7.94
C LYS A 148 -17.69 -6.99 -8.27
N THR A 149 -16.58 -6.28 -8.23
CA THR A 149 -16.48 -4.89 -8.70
C THR A 149 -15.74 -4.83 -10.02
N LYS A 150 -16.18 -3.94 -10.93
CA LYS A 150 -15.57 -3.77 -12.26
C LYS A 150 -15.13 -2.32 -12.44
N LYS A 151 -13.94 -2.13 -13.02
CA LYS A 151 -13.42 -0.81 -13.40
C LYS A 151 -12.56 -0.91 -14.66
N GLU A 152 -12.55 0.15 -15.46
CA GLU A 152 -11.69 0.27 -16.63
C GLU A 152 -10.52 1.20 -16.32
N PHE A 153 -9.33 0.83 -16.79
CA PHE A 153 -8.12 1.64 -16.67
C PHE A 153 -7.55 1.92 -18.06
N PRO A 154 -7.11 3.16 -18.34
CA PRO A 154 -6.44 3.46 -19.59
C PRO A 154 -5.10 2.72 -19.67
N ILE A 155 -4.81 2.11 -20.82
CA ILE A 155 -3.50 1.56 -21.15
C ILE A 155 -3.06 2.10 -22.51
N THR A 156 -1.76 2.29 -22.68
CA THR A 156 -1.19 2.75 -23.94
C THR A 156 -0.43 1.63 -24.62
N ALA A 157 -0.05 1.86 -25.88
CA ALA A 157 0.91 0.98 -26.56
C ALA A 157 2.28 0.92 -25.84
N ALA A 158 2.61 1.81 -24.90
CA ALA A 158 3.86 1.75 -24.15
C ALA A 158 3.70 1.15 -22.75
N THR A 159 2.53 0.63 -22.40
CA THR A 159 2.23 0.12 -21.06
C THR A 159 2.66 -1.33 -20.89
N TYR A 160 3.56 -1.58 -19.93
CA TYR A 160 4.02 -2.91 -19.52
C TYR A 160 3.53 -3.26 -18.11
N LEU A 161 3.79 -4.49 -17.67
CA LEU A 161 3.59 -4.89 -16.27
C LEU A 161 4.92 -4.81 -15.51
N PRO A 162 4.91 -4.53 -14.19
CA PRO A 162 6.12 -4.49 -13.38
C PRO A 162 6.98 -5.76 -13.50
N SER A 163 6.35 -6.93 -13.49
CA SER A 163 7.00 -8.24 -13.62
C SER A 163 7.72 -8.47 -14.95
N SER A 164 7.44 -7.65 -15.97
CA SER A 164 8.10 -7.75 -17.27
C SER A 164 9.33 -6.85 -17.38
N VAL A 165 9.52 -5.88 -16.48
CA VAL A 165 10.53 -4.83 -16.64
C VAL A 165 11.94 -5.39 -16.80
N ASP A 166 12.36 -6.32 -15.94
CA ASP A 166 13.73 -6.86 -15.95
C ASP A 166 14.11 -7.50 -17.28
N MET A 167 13.15 -8.17 -17.92
CA MET A 167 13.34 -8.79 -19.22
C MET A 167 13.55 -7.74 -20.32
N LEU A 168 12.93 -6.58 -20.18
CA LEU A 168 13.02 -5.50 -21.15
C LEU A 168 14.38 -4.79 -21.09
N LEU A 169 14.96 -4.68 -19.88
CA LEU A 169 16.14 -3.85 -19.61
C LEU A 169 17.44 -4.38 -20.21
N VAL A 170 17.64 -5.70 -20.21
CA VAL A 170 18.94 -6.31 -20.53
C VAL A 170 19.36 -6.12 -21.99
N LYS A 171 18.42 -5.81 -22.88
CA LYS A 171 18.68 -5.53 -24.30
C LYS A 171 18.54 -4.06 -24.68
N GLN A 172 18.40 -3.18 -23.69
CA GLN A 172 18.47 -1.75 -23.94
C GLN A 172 19.92 -1.30 -23.77
N ASP A 173 20.35 -0.41 -24.66
CA ASP A 173 21.62 0.31 -24.52
C ASP A 173 21.48 1.38 -23.43
N LEU A 174 21.36 0.93 -22.17
CA LEU A 174 21.28 1.80 -21.01
C LEU A 174 22.65 2.43 -20.75
N GLU A 175 22.69 3.76 -20.76
CA GLU A 175 23.87 4.50 -20.33
C GLU A 175 23.97 4.50 -18.80
N ILE A 176 25.19 4.31 -18.29
CA ILE A 176 25.45 4.33 -16.85
C ILE A 176 25.08 5.70 -16.28
N GLY A 177 24.27 5.71 -15.21
CA GLY A 177 23.83 6.90 -14.49
C GLY A 177 22.66 7.66 -15.12
N LYS A 178 22.23 7.28 -16.33
CA LYS A 178 21.12 7.94 -17.03
C LYS A 178 19.77 7.34 -16.61
N PRO A 179 18.79 8.16 -16.18
CA PRO A 179 17.48 7.67 -15.80
C PRO A 179 16.56 7.50 -17.01
N TYR A 180 15.97 6.32 -17.16
CA TYR A 180 14.98 6.00 -18.19
C TYR A 180 13.61 5.77 -17.58
N ARG A 181 12.56 6.24 -18.26
CA ARG A 181 11.16 6.07 -17.83
C ARG A 181 10.47 4.96 -18.61
N ILE A 182 9.77 4.09 -17.89
CA ILE A 182 8.93 3.01 -18.43
C ILE A 182 7.51 3.18 -17.89
N ASP A 183 6.53 3.30 -18.78
CA ASP A 183 5.11 3.37 -18.39
C ASP A 183 4.56 1.96 -18.10
N LEU A 184 3.85 1.81 -17.00
CA LEU A 184 3.39 0.56 -16.42
C LEU A 184 1.89 0.62 -16.10
N PHE A 185 1.22 -0.52 -16.12
CA PHE A 185 -0.05 -0.73 -15.43
C PHE A 185 0.18 -1.72 -14.31
N ASP A 186 -0.11 -1.32 -13.08
CA ASP A 186 0.05 -2.19 -11.94
C ASP A 186 -1.31 -2.76 -11.50
N PRO A 187 -1.53 -4.07 -11.66
CA PRO A 187 -2.78 -4.72 -11.30
C PRO A 187 -2.97 -4.89 -9.77
N GLN A 188 -1.92 -4.77 -8.96
CA GLN A 188 -2.00 -4.94 -7.50
C GLN A 188 -2.44 -3.67 -6.76
N ILE A 189 -2.11 -2.47 -7.28
CA ILE A 189 -2.67 -1.18 -6.79
C ILE A 189 -3.67 -0.53 -7.74
N LEU A 190 -3.98 -1.20 -8.86
CA LEU A 190 -4.96 -0.73 -9.83
C LEU A 190 -4.65 0.68 -10.36
N SER A 191 -3.41 0.91 -10.80
CA SER A 191 -2.92 2.24 -11.19
C SER A 191 -2.01 2.19 -12.42
N GLY A 192 -2.23 3.10 -13.38
CA GLY A 192 -1.42 3.26 -14.61
C GLY A 192 -0.40 4.39 -14.45
N GLU A 193 0.88 4.05 -14.41
CA GLU A 193 1.95 4.87 -13.81
C GLU A 193 3.31 4.62 -14.49
N TYR A 194 4.43 5.04 -13.91
CA TYR A 194 5.75 4.79 -14.48
C TYR A 194 6.79 4.38 -13.45
N MET A 195 7.81 3.64 -13.92
CA MET A 195 9.03 3.29 -13.19
C MET A 195 10.22 4.03 -13.82
N THR A 196 11.11 4.56 -12.97
CA THR A 196 12.40 5.07 -13.41
C THR A 196 13.45 3.98 -13.21
N VAL A 197 14.24 3.68 -14.23
CA VAL A 197 15.31 2.69 -14.19
C VAL A 197 16.64 3.38 -14.49
N THR A 198 17.68 3.06 -13.72
CA THR A 198 19.02 3.63 -13.90
C THR A 198 20.06 2.52 -13.81
N LEU A 199 20.82 2.31 -14.89
CA LEU A 199 21.98 1.42 -14.84
C LEU A 199 23.05 2.09 -13.97
N LYS A 200 23.37 1.52 -12.80
CA LYS A 200 24.34 2.12 -11.87
C LYS A 200 25.76 1.76 -12.23
N ARG A 201 25.97 0.52 -12.65
CA ARG A 201 27.28 -0.03 -13.04
C ARG A 201 27.11 -1.39 -13.69
N LYS A 202 28.20 -1.87 -14.30
CA LYS A 202 28.38 -3.23 -14.76
C LYS A 202 29.42 -3.91 -13.88
N GLU A 203 29.15 -5.13 -13.44
CA GLU A 203 30.06 -5.94 -12.62
C GLU A 203 30.35 -7.27 -13.32
N LYS A 204 31.38 -7.99 -12.87
CA LYS A 204 31.64 -9.37 -13.29
C LYS A 204 31.40 -10.30 -12.10
N LEU A 205 30.57 -11.32 -12.31
CA LEU A 205 30.34 -12.39 -11.34
C LEU A 205 30.47 -13.73 -12.05
N ASN A 206 31.37 -14.60 -11.59
CA ASN A 206 31.62 -15.92 -12.20
C ASN A 206 31.86 -15.87 -13.73
N ASN A 207 32.64 -14.89 -14.20
CA ASN A 207 32.90 -14.60 -15.62
C ASN A 207 31.67 -14.16 -16.46
N GLU A 208 30.51 -13.92 -15.85
CA GLU A 208 29.36 -13.31 -16.51
C GLU A 208 29.30 -11.79 -16.23
N GLU A 209 28.88 -11.01 -17.23
CA GLU A 209 28.58 -9.58 -17.05
C GLU A 209 27.22 -9.43 -16.34
N ILE A 210 27.23 -8.68 -15.25
CA ILE A 210 26.06 -8.39 -14.42
C ILE A 210 25.73 -6.90 -14.51
N LEU A 211 24.49 -6.60 -14.84
CA LEU A 211 23.93 -5.26 -14.79
C LEU A 211 23.40 -5.00 -13.38
N VAL A 212 23.86 -3.92 -12.76
CA VAL A 212 23.31 -3.45 -11.48
C VAL A 212 22.38 -2.28 -11.77
N VAL A 213 21.09 -2.54 -11.71
CA VAL A 213 20.05 -1.57 -12.07
C VAL A 213 19.29 -1.13 -10.83
N GLU A 214 19.25 0.18 -10.62
CA GLU A 214 18.39 0.82 -9.63
C GLU A 214 17.02 1.09 -10.28
N LYS A 215 15.97 0.63 -9.63
CA LYS A 215 14.58 0.87 -10.01
C LYS A 215 13.96 1.77 -8.95
N ASP A 216 13.55 2.95 -9.36
CA ASP A 216 12.70 3.83 -8.57
C ASP A 216 11.29 3.67 -9.13
N TYR A 217 10.54 2.74 -8.52
CA TYR A 217 9.12 2.65 -8.78
C TYR A 217 8.43 3.48 -7.71
N LYS A 218 8.10 4.71 -8.10
CA LYS A 218 7.35 5.62 -7.27
C LYS A 218 7.96 5.77 -5.85
N GLY A 219 9.25 6.08 -5.75
CA GLY A 219 9.99 6.35 -4.51
C GLY A 219 10.40 5.10 -3.71
N LEU A 220 9.90 3.93 -4.07
CA LEU A 220 10.49 2.67 -3.65
C LEU A 220 11.69 2.38 -4.54
N VAL A 221 12.87 2.49 -3.93
CA VAL A 221 14.12 2.15 -4.59
C VAL A 221 14.43 0.67 -4.33
N SER A 222 14.47 -0.11 -5.38
CA SER A 222 15.11 -1.43 -5.38
C SER A 222 16.34 -1.44 -6.27
N THR A 223 17.27 -2.33 -5.97
CA THR A 223 18.43 -2.61 -6.80
C THR A 223 18.38 -4.06 -7.22
N SER A 224 18.45 -4.31 -8.53
CA SER A 224 18.46 -5.64 -9.11
C SER A 224 19.80 -5.90 -9.79
N TRP A 225 20.36 -7.06 -9.52
CA TRP A 225 21.54 -7.60 -10.18
C TRP A 225 21.06 -8.61 -11.21
N MET A 226 21.28 -8.32 -12.50
CA MET A 226 20.77 -9.12 -13.60
C MET A 226 21.88 -9.58 -14.51
N ASN A 227 21.84 -10.82 -14.97
CA ASN A 227 22.75 -11.28 -16.01
C ASN A 227 22.29 -10.84 -17.41
N MET A 228 23.13 -11.08 -18.43
CA MET A 228 22.84 -10.73 -19.82
C MET A 228 21.73 -11.56 -20.49
N LYS A 229 21.08 -12.48 -19.76
CA LYS A 229 19.88 -13.23 -20.16
C LYS A 229 18.58 -12.67 -19.55
N GLY A 230 18.67 -11.60 -18.75
CA GLY A 230 17.50 -11.04 -18.04
C GLY A 230 17.09 -11.83 -16.80
N GLU A 231 17.95 -12.71 -16.30
CA GLU A 231 17.69 -13.40 -15.04
C GLU A 231 18.19 -12.52 -13.89
N VAL A 232 17.29 -12.24 -12.94
CA VAL A 232 17.64 -11.57 -11.70
C VAL A 232 18.39 -12.57 -10.84
N ILE A 233 19.59 -12.22 -10.36
CA ILE A 233 20.40 -13.04 -9.44
C ILE A 233 20.09 -12.63 -8.00
N LYS A 234 19.90 -11.33 -7.80
CA LYS A 234 19.62 -10.73 -6.51
C LYS A 234 18.77 -9.49 -6.71
N GLU A 235 17.82 -9.26 -5.82
CA GLU A 235 17.13 -7.97 -5.66
C GLU A 235 17.14 -7.54 -4.19
N GLU A 236 17.28 -6.24 -3.94
CA GLU A 236 17.26 -5.67 -2.59
C GLU A 236 16.50 -4.36 -2.59
N ASN A 237 15.67 -4.12 -1.57
CA ASN A 237 14.91 -2.88 -1.42
C ASN A 237 15.29 -2.10 -0.15
N ALA A 238 14.86 -0.84 -0.08
CA ALA A 238 15.14 0.06 1.04
C ALA A 238 14.58 -0.41 2.41
N LEU A 239 13.67 -1.39 2.43
CA LEU A 239 13.12 -1.98 3.67
C LEU A 239 13.99 -3.13 4.22
N GLY A 240 15.08 -3.45 3.53
CA GLY A 240 16.00 -4.52 3.89
C GLY A 240 15.44 -5.91 3.57
N MET A 241 14.50 -6.00 2.64
CA MET A 241 14.11 -7.27 2.02
C MET A 241 15.07 -7.57 0.87
N LYS A 242 15.46 -8.85 0.77
CA LYS A 242 16.35 -9.36 -0.27
C LYS A 242 15.70 -10.57 -0.93
N MET A 243 15.75 -10.63 -2.25
CA MET A 243 15.44 -11.83 -3.02
C MET A 243 16.73 -12.34 -3.61
N ILE A 244 16.99 -13.64 -3.50
CA ILE A 244 18.23 -14.27 -3.98
C ILE A 244 17.85 -15.50 -4.79
N THR A 245 18.38 -15.61 -6.00
CA THR A 245 18.17 -16.77 -6.87
C THR A 245 18.86 -18.00 -6.30
N GLU A 246 18.10 -19.09 -6.20
CA GLU A 246 18.51 -20.32 -5.52
C GLU A 246 17.91 -21.55 -6.24
N SER A 247 18.35 -22.76 -5.88
CA SER A 247 17.66 -23.96 -6.35
C SER A 247 16.25 -24.04 -5.75
N LYS A 248 15.36 -24.80 -6.38
CA LYS A 248 14.00 -25.05 -5.84
C LYS A 248 14.05 -25.58 -4.40
N GLU A 249 14.95 -26.53 -4.12
CA GLU A 249 15.09 -27.14 -2.79
C GLU A 249 15.52 -26.11 -1.75
N MET A 250 16.47 -25.25 -2.11
CA MET A 250 16.93 -24.16 -1.25
C MET A 250 15.83 -23.12 -1.04
N ALA A 251 15.20 -22.63 -2.11
CA ALA A 251 14.14 -21.63 -2.07
C ALA A 251 12.97 -22.07 -1.17
N LEU A 252 12.53 -23.32 -1.32
CA LEU A 252 11.48 -23.89 -0.49
C LEU A 252 11.90 -24.13 0.96
N SER A 253 13.20 -24.13 1.28
CA SER A 253 13.74 -24.26 2.65
C SER A 253 13.21 -25.51 3.40
N GLY A 254 12.78 -26.55 2.68
CA GLY A 254 12.01 -27.68 3.24
C GLY A 254 10.75 -27.26 4.04
N GLY A 255 10.16 -26.10 3.75
CA GLY A 255 9.01 -25.51 4.44
C GLY A 255 9.34 -24.72 5.72
N LYS A 256 10.62 -24.62 6.12
CA LYS A 256 11.03 -23.90 7.34
C LYS A 256 11.32 -22.45 7.02
N PHE A 257 10.31 -21.60 7.23
CA PHE A 257 10.42 -20.15 7.11
C PHE A 257 10.33 -19.48 8.48
N GLU A 258 11.15 -18.46 8.69
CA GLU A 258 11.09 -17.60 9.87
C GLU A 258 10.17 -16.41 9.62
N ALA A 259 9.39 -16.03 10.62
CA ALA A 259 8.46 -14.93 10.48
C ALA A 259 9.19 -13.57 10.57
N GLY A 260 9.03 -12.74 9.54
CA GLY A 260 9.64 -11.42 9.46
C GLY A 260 8.99 -10.36 10.38
N GLU A 261 9.78 -9.55 11.10
CA GLU A 261 9.30 -8.44 11.92
C GLU A 261 9.28 -7.11 11.15
N LEU A 262 8.07 -6.59 10.90
CA LEU A 262 7.83 -5.46 9.99
C LEU A 262 7.47 -4.17 10.73
N VAL A 263 6.80 -4.31 11.88
CA VAL A 263 6.26 -3.22 12.71
C VAL A 263 7.36 -2.31 13.25
N SER A 264 8.45 -2.91 13.73
CA SER A 264 9.59 -2.20 14.30
C SER A 264 10.31 -1.31 13.28
N LYS A 265 10.49 -1.82 12.05
CA LYS A 265 11.18 -1.11 10.95
C LYS A 265 10.37 0.06 10.36
N ALA A 266 9.05 0.01 10.47
CA ALA A 266 8.17 1.05 9.93
C ALA A 266 7.70 2.07 10.99
N SER A 267 8.20 1.98 12.22
CA SER A 267 7.94 2.95 13.29
C SER A 267 8.87 4.16 13.21
N ILE A 268 8.41 5.31 13.71
CA ILE A 268 9.18 6.56 13.78
C ILE A 268 9.33 6.93 15.26
N SER A 269 10.53 6.78 15.82
CA SER A 269 10.78 7.02 17.24
C SER A 269 10.43 8.46 17.65
N SER A 270 9.73 8.61 18.78
CA SER A 270 9.46 9.92 19.36
C SER A 270 10.65 10.41 20.20
N ASN A 271 10.98 11.69 20.11
CA ASN A 271 11.97 12.34 20.98
C ASN A 271 11.44 12.60 22.40
N VAL A 272 10.12 12.58 22.61
CA VAL A 272 9.49 12.81 23.92
C VAL A 272 8.39 11.79 24.21
N PHE A 273 8.22 11.44 25.48
CA PHE A 273 7.05 10.70 25.94
C PHE A 273 5.86 11.67 26.07
N ILE A 274 4.82 11.45 25.25
CA ILE A 274 3.55 12.18 25.33
C ILE A 274 2.63 11.45 26.31
N LYS A 275 2.45 12.04 27.50
CA LYS A 275 1.52 11.51 28.51
C LYS A 275 0.08 11.71 28.05
N ALA A 276 -0.74 10.66 28.22
CA ALA A 276 -2.17 10.71 27.87
C ALA A 276 -2.43 11.18 26.41
N ALA A 277 -1.64 10.68 25.46
CA ALA A 277 -1.68 11.10 24.06
C ALA A 277 -3.06 11.09 23.39
N ARG A 278 -4.00 10.24 23.83
CA ARG A 278 -5.38 10.22 23.31
C ARG A 278 -6.24 11.42 23.76
N SER A 279 -5.71 12.27 24.61
CA SER A 279 -6.43 13.43 25.19
C SER A 279 -5.76 14.77 24.86
N ILE A 280 -4.63 14.77 24.13
CA ILE A 280 -3.98 16.03 23.76
C ILE A 280 -4.82 16.79 22.73
N SER A 281 -4.89 18.09 22.93
CA SER A 281 -5.65 19.03 22.11
C SER A 281 -4.77 19.75 21.10
N TYR A 282 -3.47 19.81 21.35
CA TYR A 282 -2.51 20.49 20.48
C TYR A 282 -1.20 19.70 20.39
N LEU A 283 -0.61 19.67 19.20
CA LEU A 283 0.69 19.08 18.94
C LEU A 283 1.45 19.92 17.90
N LYS A 284 2.68 20.32 18.23
CA LYS A 284 3.63 20.95 17.32
C LYS A 284 4.79 20.01 17.06
N VAL A 285 5.02 19.69 15.79
CA VAL A 285 6.12 18.82 15.36
C VAL A 285 6.94 19.47 14.25
N ARG A 286 8.22 19.15 14.26
CA ARG A 286 9.17 19.35 13.17
C ARG A 286 9.33 18.04 12.42
N MET A 287 9.12 18.07 11.10
CA MET A 287 9.16 16.89 10.24
C MET A 287 10.22 17.02 9.14
N ARG A 288 10.97 15.95 8.90
CA ARG A 288 11.97 15.83 7.82
C ARG A 288 11.73 14.56 7.02
N GLY A 289 12.28 14.49 5.80
CA GLY A 289 12.12 13.31 4.92
C GLY A 289 10.89 13.38 4.01
N LEU A 290 10.26 14.55 3.89
CA LEU A 290 9.06 14.80 3.07
C LEU A 290 9.39 15.38 1.68
N LYS A 291 10.60 15.15 1.15
CA LYS A 291 11.03 15.76 -0.12
C LYS A 291 10.11 15.33 -1.27
N GLY A 292 9.41 16.28 -1.87
CA GLY A 292 8.47 16.01 -2.97
C GLY A 292 7.16 15.35 -2.52
N PHE A 293 6.90 15.27 -1.21
CA PHE A 293 5.66 14.77 -0.64
C PHE A 293 4.73 15.96 -0.35
N ILE A 294 3.52 15.95 -0.91
CA ILE A 294 2.54 17.03 -0.76
C ILE A 294 1.46 16.57 0.21
N MET A 295 1.39 17.22 1.38
CA MET A 295 0.35 16.94 2.35
C MET A 295 -0.99 17.57 1.90
N PRO A 296 -2.12 16.86 2.04
CA PRO A 296 -3.41 17.42 1.71
C PRO A 296 -3.79 18.53 2.70
N PRO A 297 -4.59 19.52 2.28
CA PRO A 297 -5.07 20.57 3.16
C PRO A 297 -5.92 19.97 4.30
N SER A 298 -5.79 20.55 5.49
CA SER A 298 -6.56 20.19 6.67
C SER A 298 -6.77 21.42 7.54
N LYS A 299 -8.02 21.68 7.94
CA LYS A 299 -8.30 22.76 8.91
C LYS A 299 -7.72 22.45 10.30
N ARG A 300 -7.40 21.18 10.59
CA ARG A 300 -6.76 20.76 11.85
C ARG A 300 -5.24 20.90 11.82
N GLN A 301 -4.62 21.12 10.66
CA GLN A 301 -3.16 21.13 10.52
C GLN A 301 -2.66 22.33 9.73
N ALA A 302 -1.89 23.19 10.38
CA ALA A 302 -1.17 24.28 9.73
C ALA A 302 0.25 23.84 9.41
N VAL A 303 0.64 23.95 8.13
CA VAL A 303 1.98 23.63 7.64
C VAL A 303 2.76 24.93 7.43
N SER A 304 3.97 25.02 7.96
CA SER A 304 4.90 26.11 7.66
C SER A 304 6.31 25.58 7.36
N GLY A 305 7.11 26.36 6.63
CA GLY A 305 8.46 25.98 6.20
C GLY A 305 8.55 25.55 4.72
N SER A 306 9.77 25.31 4.26
CA SER A 306 10.08 24.85 2.90
C SER A 306 11.44 24.13 2.87
N GLY A 307 11.76 23.41 1.80
CA GLY A 307 13.12 22.87 1.60
C GLY A 307 13.42 21.53 2.28
N GLY A 308 12.41 20.68 2.50
CA GLY A 308 12.58 19.31 3.02
C GLY A 308 12.46 19.16 4.54
N GLU A 309 12.23 20.28 5.24
CA GLU A 309 11.85 20.35 6.64
C GLU A 309 10.62 21.25 6.78
N ILE A 310 9.63 20.79 7.55
CA ILE A 310 8.40 21.54 7.82
C ILE A 310 8.08 21.55 9.31
N ILE A 311 7.38 22.58 9.75
CA ILE A 311 6.73 22.64 11.06
C ILE A 311 5.23 22.43 10.86
N LEU A 312 4.66 21.52 11.63
CA LEU A 312 3.25 21.19 11.61
C LEU A 312 2.65 21.49 12.99
N GLU A 313 1.62 22.32 13.01
CA GLU A 313 0.80 22.60 14.20
C GLU A 313 -0.56 21.95 14.02
N ILE A 314 -0.95 21.10 14.97
CA ILE A 314 -2.14 20.24 14.88
C ILE A 314 -3.05 20.55 16.05
N ASN A 315 -4.34 20.79 15.77
CA ASN A 315 -5.38 20.98 16.77
C ASN A 315 -6.39 19.83 16.74
N SER A 316 -6.83 19.37 17.90
CA SER A 316 -7.81 18.28 17.99
C SER A 316 -9.20 18.72 17.49
N ARG A 317 -9.58 19.97 17.77
CA ARG A 317 -10.85 20.58 17.39
C ARG A 317 -10.70 21.59 16.26
N LEU A 318 -11.77 21.71 15.49
CA LEU A 318 -11.96 22.74 14.47
C LEU A 318 -12.65 23.95 15.11
N GLU A 319 -12.27 25.16 14.70
CA GLU A 319 -13.18 26.30 14.80
C GLU A 319 -14.27 26.12 13.72
N GLU A 320 -15.54 26.17 14.14
CA GLU A 320 -16.68 25.90 13.27
C GLU A 320 -16.89 27.06 12.29
N GLU A 321 -16.77 26.77 11.00
CA GLU A 321 -17.44 27.54 9.97
C GLU A 321 -18.30 26.57 9.17
N GLU A 322 -19.60 26.61 9.45
CA GLU A 322 -20.61 25.93 8.66
C GLU A 322 -20.68 26.60 7.29
N ASN A 323 -20.41 25.84 6.23
CA ASN A 323 -20.70 26.26 4.88
C ASN A 323 -21.42 25.11 4.18
N LEU A 324 -22.73 25.26 3.98
CA LEU A 324 -23.55 24.29 3.26
C LEU A 324 -22.93 23.99 1.89
N ALA A 325 -22.45 22.77 1.68
CA ALA A 325 -21.98 22.32 0.39
C ALA A 325 -22.94 21.26 -0.17
N GLY A 326 -23.79 21.68 -1.10
CA GLY A 326 -24.40 20.80 -2.11
C GLY A 326 -23.36 20.25 -3.09
N GLU A 327 -23.76 19.25 -3.90
CA GLU A 327 -23.11 18.53 -5.04
C GLU A 327 -21.59 18.21 -5.03
N LYS A 328 -20.74 19.05 -4.44
CA LYS A 328 -19.26 19.04 -4.45
C LYS A 328 -18.61 17.76 -3.90
N PHE A 329 -19.30 17.00 -3.07
CA PHE A 329 -18.76 15.78 -2.43
C PHE A 329 -19.44 14.50 -2.89
N ARG A 330 -20.19 14.53 -4.00
CA ARG A 330 -20.93 13.36 -4.52
C ARG A 330 -20.03 12.14 -4.73
N GLU A 331 -18.79 12.33 -5.22
CA GLU A 331 -17.83 11.23 -5.39
C GLU A 331 -17.59 10.45 -4.09
N TYR A 332 -17.56 11.15 -2.95
CA TYR A 332 -17.34 10.56 -1.63
C TYR A 332 -18.58 9.90 -1.04
N THR A 333 -19.69 9.84 -1.78
CA THR A 333 -20.88 9.04 -1.43
C THR A 333 -21.03 7.80 -2.32
N MET A 334 -20.24 7.70 -3.38
CA MET A 334 -20.33 6.61 -4.35
C MET A 334 -19.46 5.42 -3.92
N PRO A 335 -19.86 4.19 -4.30
CA PRO A 335 -19.01 3.02 -4.11
C PRO A 335 -17.75 3.09 -4.97
N SER A 336 -16.70 2.40 -4.54
CA SER A 336 -15.46 2.19 -5.31
C SER A 336 -15.01 0.72 -5.21
N MET A 337 -13.89 0.37 -5.87
CA MET A 337 -13.42 -1.03 -5.99
C MET A 337 -13.32 -1.74 -4.63
N LEU A 338 -12.84 -1.02 -3.60
CA LEU A 338 -12.60 -1.54 -2.24
C LEU A 338 -13.58 -0.97 -1.20
N VAL A 339 -14.37 0.03 -1.56
CA VAL A 339 -15.42 0.64 -0.73
C VAL A 339 -16.79 0.30 -1.35
N GLN A 340 -17.24 -0.95 -1.20
CA GLN A 340 -18.47 -1.43 -1.86
C GLN A 340 -19.74 -1.00 -1.09
N SER A 341 -19.94 0.31 -0.91
CA SER A 341 -21.02 0.90 -0.10
C SER A 341 -22.44 0.63 -0.61
N ASN A 342 -22.59 0.04 -1.80
CA ASN A 342 -23.86 -0.35 -2.40
C ASN A 342 -24.20 -1.85 -2.17
N GLU A 343 -23.34 -2.59 -1.47
CA GLU A 343 -23.62 -4.00 -1.13
C GLU A 343 -24.79 -4.11 -0.15
N PRO A 344 -25.76 -5.01 -0.39
CA PRO A 344 -26.94 -5.14 0.47
C PRO A 344 -26.60 -5.35 1.95
N GLU A 345 -25.57 -6.15 2.25
CA GLU A 345 -25.15 -6.41 3.63
C GLU A 345 -24.64 -5.14 4.33
N ILE A 346 -23.90 -4.29 3.60
CA ILE A 346 -23.41 -3.00 4.11
C ILE A 346 -24.57 -2.00 4.27
N VAL A 347 -25.45 -1.92 3.26
CA VAL A 347 -26.61 -1.02 3.28
C VAL A 347 -27.55 -1.35 4.43
N ASN A 348 -27.94 -2.62 4.57
CA ASN A 348 -28.86 -3.05 5.62
C ASN A 348 -28.25 -2.82 7.01
N THR A 349 -26.98 -3.18 7.21
CA THR A 349 -26.27 -2.92 8.47
C THR A 349 -26.23 -1.42 8.79
N ALA A 350 -25.98 -0.56 7.80
CA ALA A 350 -25.94 0.88 8.00
C ALA A 350 -27.32 1.45 8.36
N ILE A 351 -28.40 0.94 7.75
CA ILE A 351 -29.79 1.29 8.09
C ILE A 351 -30.09 0.87 9.53
N ASP A 352 -29.82 -0.38 9.89
CA ASP A 352 -30.10 -0.93 11.24
C ASP A 352 -29.38 -0.14 12.34
N ILE A 353 -28.12 0.26 12.11
CA ILE A 353 -27.35 1.05 13.10
C ILE A 353 -27.90 2.47 13.24
N THR A 354 -28.52 3.02 12.20
CA THR A 354 -28.87 4.46 12.11
C THR A 354 -30.37 4.73 12.07
N GLU A 355 -31.20 3.74 12.41
CA GLU A 355 -32.66 3.80 12.36
C GLU A 355 -33.22 4.97 13.17
N ASP A 356 -32.70 5.17 14.39
CA ASP A 356 -33.15 6.22 15.33
C ASP A 356 -32.46 7.58 15.11
N ASP A 357 -31.48 7.65 14.20
CA ASP A 357 -30.68 8.86 14.00
C ASP A 357 -31.25 9.74 12.88
N THR A 358 -31.44 11.02 13.18
CA THR A 358 -31.85 12.03 12.18
C THR A 358 -30.67 12.86 11.65
N LEU A 359 -29.66 13.10 12.49
CA LEU A 359 -28.52 13.95 12.16
C LEU A 359 -27.37 13.13 11.55
N PRO A 360 -26.80 13.54 10.39
CA PRO A 360 -25.68 12.83 9.76
C PRO A 360 -24.47 12.62 10.68
N TRP A 361 -24.22 13.54 11.62
CA TRP A 361 -23.12 13.39 12.57
C TRP A 361 -23.37 12.31 13.62
N GLU A 362 -24.61 12.19 14.12
CA GLU A 362 -24.97 11.12 15.07
C GLU A 362 -24.86 9.75 14.39
N LYS A 363 -25.38 9.64 13.15
CA LYS A 363 -25.18 8.46 12.30
C LYS A 363 -23.72 8.06 12.21
N ALA A 364 -22.84 8.99 11.83
CA ALA A 364 -21.42 8.72 11.68
C ALA A 364 -20.76 8.24 12.98
N LYS A 365 -21.15 8.81 14.14
CA LYS A 365 -20.67 8.37 15.46
C LYS A 365 -21.14 6.97 15.84
N HIS A 366 -22.40 6.63 15.58
CA HIS A 366 -22.93 5.29 15.86
C HIS A 366 -22.32 4.23 14.92
N LEU A 367 -22.17 4.53 13.63
CA LEU A 367 -21.44 3.69 12.68
C LEU A 367 -19.99 3.45 13.14
N ASN A 368 -19.28 4.50 13.58
CA ASN A 368 -17.93 4.41 14.10
C ASN A 368 -17.84 3.51 15.34
N ARG A 369 -18.77 3.71 16.30
CA ARG A 369 -18.88 2.89 17.51
C ARG A 369 -19.13 1.42 17.16
N TRP A 370 -20.02 1.16 16.21
CA TRP A 370 -20.34 -0.18 15.77
C TRP A 370 -19.11 -0.85 15.14
N ALA A 371 -18.40 -0.17 14.24
CA ALA A 371 -17.18 -0.71 13.62
C ALA A 371 -16.12 -1.04 14.68
N PHE A 372 -15.88 -0.15 15.64
CA PHE A 372 -14.94 -0.38 16.73
C PHE A 372 -15.26 -1.61 17.59
N ASN A 373 -16.54 -1.84 17.86
CA ASN A 373 -17.01 -2.91 18.74
C ASN A 373 -17.14 -4.27 18.04
N ASN A 374 -17.48 -4.26 16.74
CA ASN A 374 -17.84 -5.48 16.01
C ASN A 374 -16.71 -6.04 15.14
N ILE A 375 -15.63 -5.28 14.92
CA ILE A 375 -14.48 -5.74 14.12
C ILE A 375 -13.33 -6.13 15.04
N LYS A 376 -12.92 -7.39 14.96
CA LYS A 376 -11.79 -7.93 15.70
C LYS A 376 -10.47 -7.46 15.07
N LYS A 377 -9.71 -6.72 15.86
CA LYS A 377 -8.37 -6.21 15.53
C LYS A 377 -7.37 -7.35 15.33
N VAL A 378 -7.07 -7.67 14.07
CA VAL A 378 -6.05 -8.65 13.65
C VAL A 378 -5.39 -8.16 12.37
N PRO A 379 -4.12 -8.45 12.12
CA PRO A 379 -3.52 -8.18 10.83
C PRO A 379 -4.03 -9.20 9.80
N THR A 380 -4.24 -8.73 8.58
CA THR A 380 -4.97 -9.48 7.55
C THR A 380 -4.19 -9.68 6.27
N PHE A 381 -3.09 -8.95 6.07
CA PHE A 381 -2.11 -9.12 4.99
C PHE A 381 -2.70 -9.07 3.56
N SER A 382 -3.81 -8.37 3.34
CA SER A 382 -4.54 -8.37 2.05
C SER A 382 -5.01 -6.98 1.61
N LEU A 383 -5.77 -6.92 0.52
CA LEU A 383 -6.48 -5.70 0.10
C LEU A 383 -7.71 -5.48 1.00
N PRO A 384 -7.85 -4.31 1.63
CA PRO A 384 -8.93 -4.02 2.58
C PRO A 384 -10.23 -3.75 1.81
N SER A 385 -11.03 -4.79 1.62
CA SER A 385 -12.32 -4.72 0.92
C SER A 385 -13.47 -4.65 1.93
N ALA A 386 -14.29 -3.60 1.88
CA ALA A 386 -15.33 -3.34 2.89
C ALA A 386 -16.27 -4.53 3.09
N ILE A 387 -16.66 -5.21 2.01
CA ILE A 387 -17.55 -6.38 2.08
C ILE A 387 -16.86 -7.61 2.69
N ASN A 388 -15.56 -7.80 2.44
CA ASN A 388 -14.76 -8.81 3.12
C ASN A 388 -14.73 -8.54 4.64
N VAL A 389 -14.45 -7.30 5.05
CA VAL A 389 -14.43 -6.92 6.47
C VAL A 389 -15.79 -7.13 7.12
N MET A 390 -16.87 -6.78 6.40
CA MET A 390 -18.24 -6.96 6.89
C MET A 390 -18.55 -8.44 7.20
N LYS A 391 -18.08 -9.37 6.36
CA LYS A 391 -18.31 -10.81 6.52
C LYS A 391 -17.40 -11.45 7.55
N GLU A 392 -16.10 -11.17 7.48
CA GLU A 392 -15.10 -11.81 8.34
C GLU A 392 -15.06 -11.21 9.75
N LYS A 393 -15.58 -9.97 9.94
CA LYS A 393 -15.55 -9.22 11.21
C LYS A 393 -14.16 -9.14 11.83
N ARG A 394 -13.13 -9.11 11.00
CA ARG A 394 -11.71 -9.12 11.38
C ARG A 394 -11.00 -8.05 10.56
N GLY A 395 -9.92 -7.46 11.06
CA GLY A 395 -9.29 -6.37 10.31
C GLY A 395 -8.29 -5.57 11.10
N ASP A 396 -7.39 -4.92 10.39
CA ASP A 396 -6.46 -3.95 10.89
C ASP A 396 -7.02 -2.50 10.74
N CYS A 397 -6.21 -1.46 10.89
CA CYS A 397 -6.68 -0.07 10.81
C CYS A 397 -7.30 0.27 9.44
N ASN A 398 -6.81 -0.34 8.36
CA ASN A 398 -7.30 -0.11 7.00
C ASN A 398 -8.67 -0.75 6.81
N GLU A 399 -8.85 -1.98 7.31
CA GLU A 399 -10.14 -2.65 7.28
C GLU A 399 -11.21 -1.90 8.08
N HIS A 400 -10.85 -1.40 9.28
CA HIS A 400 -11.77 -0.58 10.07
C HIS A 400 -12.12 0.72 9.34
N ALA A 401 -11.13 1.40 8.75
CA ALA A 401 -11.34 2.65 8.03
C ALA A 401 -12.20 2.43 6.76
N VAL A 402 -11.87 1.46 5.92
CA VAL A 402 -12.60 1.16 4.68
C VAL A 402 -14.04 0.75 4.98
N LEU A 403 -14.28 -0.08 6.00
CA LEU A 403 -15.64 -0.45 6.39
C LEU A 403 -16.44 0.74 6.90
N LEU A 404 -15.85 1.60 7.76
CA LEU A 404 -16.54 2.80 8.23
C LEU A 404 -16.85 3.76 7.07
N VAL A 405 -15.94 3.94 6.13
CA VAL A 405 -16.21 4.73 4.92
C VAL A 405 -17.39 4.13 4.16
N ALA A 406 -17.42 2.82 3.93
CA ALA A 406 -18.51 2.16 3.20
C ALA A 406 -19.86 2.31 3.90
N LEU A 407 -19.90 2.15 5.22
CA LEU A 407 -21.10 2.36 6.04
C LEU A 407 -21.60 3.82 5.96
N CYS A 408 -20.71 4.80 6.09
CA CYS A 408 -21.07 6.21 5.94
C CYS A 408 -21.61 6.52 4.54
N ARG A 409 -20.96 6.01 3.49
CA ARG A 409 -21.40 6.19 2.10
C ARG A 409 -22.76 5.55 1.84
N ALA A 410 -23.05 4.39 2.45
CA ALA A 410 -24.37 3.75 2.38
C ALA A 410 -25.48 4.65 2.97
N CYS A 411 -25.17 5.41 4.01
CA CYS A 411 -26.04 6.45 4.58
C CYS A 411 -26.00 7.79 3.83
N ARG A 412 -25.39 7.85 2.64
CA ARG A 412 -25.16 9.07 1.84
C ARG A 412 -24.36 10.17 2.57
N ILE A 413 -23.57 9.79 3.56
CA ILE A 413 -22.64 10.70 4.24
C ILE A 413 -21.34 10.69 3.44
N PRO A 414 -20.87 11.84 2.90
CA PRO A 414 -19.63 11.86 2.16
C PRO A 414 -18.46 11.47 3.08
N ALA A 415 -17.75 10.40 2.73
CA ALA A 415 -16.70 9.83 3.56
C ALA A 415 -15.48 9.41 2.73
N ARG A 416 -14.30 9.55 3.34
CA ARG A 416 -13.03 9.11 2.75
C ARG A 416 -12.08 8.60 3.83
N ALA A 417 -11.20 7.70 3.43
CA ALA A 417 -10.13 7.27 4.31
C ALA A 417 -9.05 8.37 4.41
N VAL A 418 -8.36 8.36 5.54
CA VAL A 418 -7.22 9.22 5.84
C VAL A 418 -6.08 8.31 6.23
N ALA A 419 -4.89 8.61 5.74
CA ALA A 419 -3.69 7.88 6.09
C ALA A 419 -2.64 8.86 6.63
N GLY A 420 -1.91 8.44 7.64
CA GLY A 420 -1.02 9.32 8.38
C GLY A 420 -0.17 8.57 9.36
N VAL A 421 0.24 9.25 10.42
CA VAL A 421 0.89 8.61 11.57
C VAL A 421 0.21 9.01 12.87
N VAL A 422 0.24 8.12 13.85
CA VAL A 422 -0.30 8.36 15.19
C VAL A 422 0.74 8.04 16.25
N TYR A 423 0.91 8.93 17.23
CA TYR A 423 1.80 8.62 18.37
C TYR A 423 1.19 7.53 19.24
N MET A 424 1.99 6.49 19.51
CA MET A 424 1.67 5.45 20.48
C MET A 424 2.69 5.45 21.61
N PRO A 425 2.25 5.35 22.87
CA PRO A 425 3.15 5.28 24.01
C PRO A 425 3.97 3.96 24.00
N PRO A 426 5.02 3.88 24.84
CA PRO A 426 5.79 2.67 25.08
C PRO A 426 4.92 1.44 25.24
N SER A 427 5.14 0.45 24.38
CA SER A 427 4.33 -0.77 24.28
C SER A 427 5.17 -1.99 23.93
N GLY A 428 6.51 -1.93 24.02
CA GLY A 428 7.38 -3.06 23.70
C GLY A 428 7.48 -3.42 22.20
N LEU A 429 6.70 -2.78 21.33
CA LEU A 429 6.83 -2.83 19.87
C LEU A 429 7.80 -1.76 19.33
N THR A 430 8.15 -0.82 20.19
CA THR A 430 9.00 0.34 20.00
C THR A 430 10.48 -0.04 20.18
N VAL A 431 11.36 0.39 19.29
CA VAL A 431 12.80 0.05 19.32
C VAL A 431 13.62 1.24 19.80
N GLY A 432 14.49 1.02 20.81
CA GLY A 432 15.50 2.00 21.24
C GLY A 432 15.83 1.97 22.74
N LYS A 433 16.99 2.52 23.14
CA LYS A 433 17.30 2.80 24.56
C LYS A 433 16.58 4.08 24.97
N GLY A 434 15.68 3.99 25.96
CA GLY A 434 14.80 5.10 26.37
C GLY A 434 13.55 5.13 25.50
N ASP A 435 12.59 4.24 25.76
CA ASP A 435 11.35 4.17 25.01
C ASP A 435 10.42 5.32 25.40
N ASN A 436 10.37 6.33 24.52
CA ASN A 436 9.48 7.48 24.62
C ASN A 436 8.20 7.28 23.80
N GLY A 437 7.93 6.08 23.29
CA GLY A 437 6.88 5.84 22.31
C GLY A 437 7.34 6.11 20.88
N SER A 438 6.46 5.87 19.91
CA SER A 438 6.76 6.05 18.49
C SER A 438 5.50 6.46 17.72
N PHE A 439 5.69 7.17 16.62
CA PHE A 439 4.66 7.41 15.63
C PHE A 439 4.58 6.20 14.70
N PHE A 440 3.38 5.67 14.54
CA PHE A 440 3.10 4.53 13.67
C PHE A 440 2.16 4.94 12.54
N TYR A 441 2.41 4.46 11.32
CA TYR A 441 1.52 4.71 10.18
C TYR A 441 0.12 4.18 10.47
N HIS A 442 -0.92 4.98 10.29
CA HIS A 442 -2.29 4.62 10.68
C HIS A 442 -3.31 5.08 9.64
N ALA A 443 -4.45 4.39 9.60
CA ALA A 443 -5.59 4.74 8.77
C ALA A 443 -6.83 5.02 9.63
N TRP A 444 -7.53 6.11 9.32
CA TRP A 444 -8.79 6.52 9.96
C TRP A 444 -9.72 7.17 8.93
N VAL A 445 -10.79 7.84 9.35
CA VAL A 445 -11.85 8.32 8.47
C VAL A 445 -12.13 9.81 8.62
N GLU A 446 -12.39 10.46 7.50
CA GLU A 446 -12.99 11.78 7.40
C GLU A 446 -14.42 11.66 6.87
N VAL A 447 -15.38 12.32 7.54
CA VAL A 447 -16.77 12.47 7.09
C VAL A 447 -17.09 13.95 6.90
N ASN A 448 -17.74 14.30 5.80
CA ASN A 448 -18.15 15.68 5.54
C ASN A 448 -19.55 15.93 6.12
N ILE A 449 -19.63 16.84 7.10
CA ILE A 449 -20.87 17.27 7.73
C ILE A 449 -21.02 18.77 7.45
N SER A 450 -22.05 19.15 6.71
CA SER A 450 -22.36 20.55 6.38
C SER A 450 -21.16 21.33 5.81
N GLY A 451 -20.38 20.68 4.93
CA GLY A 451 -19.19 21.25 4.28
C GLY A 451 -17.88 21.12 5.08
N GLY A 452 -17.95 20.73 6.36
CA GLY A 452 -16.78 20.51 7.21
C GLY A 452 -16.37 19.04 7.31
N TRP A 453 -15.10 18.73 7.06
CA TRP A 453 -14.55 17.39 7.29
C TRP A 453 -14.28 17.17 8.79
N LYS A 454 -15.03 16.27 9.42
CA LYS A 454 -14.83 15.78 10.78
C LYS A 454 -14.10 14.43 10.74
N MET A 455 -13.22 14.18 11.70
CA MET A 455 -12.37 12.98 11.71
C MET A 455 -12.83 12.00 12.80
N LEU A 456 -12.95 10.73 12.43
CA LEU A 456 -13.33 9.59 13.26
C LEU A 456 -12.24 8.52 13.18
N ASP A 457 -11.99 7.81 14.28
CA ASP A 457 -11.11 6.63 14.27
C ASP A 457 -11.88 5.37 14.74
N PRO A 458 -12.23 4.45 13.83
CA PRO A 458 -12.91 3.20 14.16
C PRO A 458 -11.99 2.16 14.80
N THR A 459 -10.67 2.31 14.68
CA THR A 459 -9.70 1.43 15.32
C THR A 459 -9.59 1.77 16.81
N PHE A 460 -9.60 3.05 17.17
CA PHE A 460 -9.53 3.50 18.57
C PHE A 460 -10.90 3.82 19.19
N GLY A 461 -11.98 3.79 18.40
CA GLY A 461 -13.33 4.11 18.86
C GLY A 461 -13.52 5.59 19.20
N GLN A 462 -12.73 6.46 18.56
CA GLN A 462 -12.74 7.90 18.77
C GLN A 462 -13.74 8.57 17.82
N ASN A 463 -14.69 9.32 18.39
CA ASN A 463 -15.62 10.15 17.63
C ASN A 463 -15.02 11.53 17.29
N GLU A 464 -13.90 11.88 17.90
CA GLU A 464 -13.07 13.02 17.55
C GLU A 464 -11.63 12.56 17.76
N VAL A 465 -10.81 12.63 16.72
CA VAL A 465 -9.40 12.24 16.84
C VAL A 465 -8.62 13.34 17.57
N ASP A 466 -7.65 12.96 18.39
CA ASP A 466 -6.75 13.87 19.11
C ASP A 466 -5.70 14.51 18.19
N ALA A 467 -4.91 15.44 18.75
CA ALA A 467 -3.83 16.11 18.00
C ALA A 467 -2.61 15.21 17.73
N ALA A 468 -2.55 14.01 18.32
CA ALA A 468 -1.50 13.04 18.02
C ALA A 468 -1.72 12.27 16.70
N HIS A 469 -2.81 12.53 15.99
CA HIS A 469 -3.06 12.05 14.63
C HIS A 469 -2.55 13.06 13.59
N ILE A 470 -1.46 12.69 12.93
CA ILE A 470 -0.81 13.49 11.88
C ILE A 470 -1.28 12.95 10.52
N LYS A 471 -2.25 13.63 9.90
CA LYS A 471 -2.71 13.35 8.54
C LYS A 471 -1.59 13.61 7.55
N LEU A 472 -1.32 12.63 6.68
CA LEU A 472 -0.34 12.72 5.60
C LEU A 472 -0.99 12.62 4.21
N LEU A 473 -2.07 11.85 4.08
CA LEU A 473 -2.83 11.62 2.84
C LEU A 473 -4.33 11.51 3.12
N ASP A 474 -5.15 11.76 2.10
CA ASP A 474 -6.57 11.42 2.11
C ASP A 474 -7.07 10.88 0.77
N GLY A 475 -8.20 10.18 0.84
CA GLY A 475 -8.86 9.53 -0.28
C GLY A 475 -8.86 8.02 -0.16
N ASP A 476 -9.34 7.35 -1.20
CA ASP A 476 -9.45 5.88 -1.22
C ASP A 476 -8.05 5.21 -1.13
N ILE A 477 -8.05 3.93 -0.78
CA ILE A 477 -6.87 3.16 -0.38
C ILE A 477 -5.75 3.16 -1.43
N GLU A 478 -6.07 3.32 -2.71
CA GLU A 478 -5.05 3.44 -3.76
C GLU A 478 -4.14 4.63 -3.48
N LYS A 479 -4.68 5.76 -3.00
CA LYS A 479 -3.88 6.94 -2.60
C LYS A 479 -2.98 6.66 -1.39
N GLN A 480 -3.33 5.72 -0.53
CA GLN A 480 -2.56 5.46 0.70
C GLN A 480 -1.23 4.77 0.45
N ALA A 481 -1.08 4.04 -0.66
CA ALA A 481 0.19 3.41 -1.00
C ALA A 481 1.34 4.44 -1.21
N GLU A 482 1.06 5.75 -1.33
CA GLU A 482 2.10 6.82 -1.33
C GLU A 482 2.85 6.94 0.00
N LEU A 483 2.29 6.46 1.11
CA LEU A 483 2.97 6.48 2.41
C LEU A 483 4.27 5.67 2.43
N VAL A 484 4.42 4.71 1.51
CA VAL A 484 5.61 3.87 1.45
C VAL A 484 6.91 4.65 1.36
N ARG A 485 6.90 5.80 0.66
CA ARG A 485 8.07 6.68 0.49
C ARG A 485 8.63 7.23 1.79
N LEU A 486 7.75 7.32 2.78
CA LEU A 486 8.04 7.91 4.07
C LEU A 486 8.62 6.87 5.03
N ILE A 487 8.41 5.58 4.76
CA ILE A 487 8.92 4.49 5.60
C ILE A 487 10.45 4.53 5.60
N GLY A 488 11.06 4.58 6.78
CA GLY A 488 12.51 4.68 6.97
C GLY A 488 13.12 6.07 6.71
N ASN A 489 12.41 6.98 6.05
CA ASN A 489 12.90 8.33 5.72
C ASN A 489 12.30 9.43 6.59
N LEU A 490 11.05 9.24 7.04
CA LEU A 490 10.32 10.24 7.81
C LEU A 490 10.87 10.33 9.24
N VAL A 491 11.26 11.54 9.64
CA VAL A 491 11.69 11.86 11.00
C VAL A 491 10.72 12.87 11.58
N ILE A 492 10.26 12.63 12.81
CA ILE A 492 9.34 13.51 13.54
C ILE A 492 9.98 13.88 14.86
N SER A 493 10.03 15.18 15.16
CA SER A 493 10.47 15.70 16.45
C SER A 493 9.37 16.57 17.03
N VAL A 494 8.85 16.19 18.19
CA VAL A 494 7.87 16.95 18.96
C VAL A 494 8.56 18.16 19.58
N GLU A 495 8.00 19.34 19.33
CA GLU A 495 8.45 20.62 19.90
C GLU A 495 7.55 21.06 21.07
N GLU A 496 6.24 20.87 20.97
CA GLU A 496 5.25 21.27 21.98
C GLU A 496 4.01 20.38 21.90
N TYR A 497 3.33 20.13 23.04
CA TYR A 497 2.01 19.50 23.09
C TYR A 497 1.20 20.01 24.28
N LYS A 498 -0.14 19.97 24.20
CA LYS A 498 -1.07 20.36 25.28
C LYS A 498 -2.20 19.37 25.49
#